data_AF-A0A1Y3TUI3-F1
#
_entry.id   AF-A0A1Y3TUI3-F1
#
_cell.length_a   1.000
_cell.length_b   1.000
_cell.length_c   1.000
_cell.angle_alpha   90.00
_cell.angle_beta   90.00
_cell.angle_gamma   90.00
#
_symmetry.space_group_name_H-M   'P 1'
#
loop_
_entity.id
_entity.type
_entity.pdbx_description
1 polymer ?
#
loop_
_entity_poly.entity_id
_entity_poly.type
_entity_poly.pdbx_seq_one_letter_code
_entity_poly.pdbx_strand_id
1 'polypeptide(L)'
;MKLKEIKSLSNKAEGIYHYIGPQNTLMAMIQEGNELASAVNNAVALFIGFDRTGKLPDWETRTAIERITTHMGNLLCLLDIIHAAAGELIRPEVADAIQHSYRVKYHEFLRQAIINGMPDDYKGPQQNPYVVNVRKPAIAFMGDFADDFDDGEYESFVGEEEPRDRCLKVRCTGTEYESIKRYCFALGLKPYEEDLKNV
;
A
#
# COMPACT_ATOMS: atom_id res chain seq x y z
N MET A 1 -14.59 -4.22 11.09
CA MET A 1 -13.37 -4.21 11.96
C MET A 1 -13.61 -3.41 13.24
N LYS A 2 -13.09 -3.80 14.41
CA LYS A 2 -13.34 -3.03 15.65
C LYS A 2 -12.44 -1.79 15.69
N LEU A 3 -12.94 -0.66 16.19
CA LEU A 3 -12.22 0.63 16.24
C LEU A 3 -10.80 0.55 16.85
N LYS A 4 -10.57 -0.36 17.81
CA LYS A 4 -9.26 -0.58 18.43
C LYS A 4 -8.22 -1.18 17.46
N GLU A 5 -8.66 -2.03 16.53
CA GLU A 5 -7.78 -2.66 15.55
C GLU A 5 -7.38 -1.65 14.46
N ILE A 6 -8.32 -0.77 14.05
CA ILE A 6 -8.05 0.35 13.14
C ILE A 6 -7.00 1.29 13.73
N LYS A 7 -7.14 1.65 15.02
CA LYS A 7 -6.16 2.49 15.73
C LYS A 7 -4.79 1.82 15.84
N SER A 8 -4.74 0.51 16.13
CA SER A 8 -3.49 -0.25 16.15
C SER A 8 -2.82 -0.30 14.80
N LEU A 9 -3.58 -0.45 13.71
CA LEU A 9 -3.06 -0.46 12.35
C LEU A 9 -2.51 0.92 11.99
N SER A 10 -3.29 1.97 12.19
CA SER A 10 -2.89 3.35 11.91
C SER A 10 -1.58 3.74 12.63
N ASN A 11 -1.41 3.39 13.91
CA ASN A 11 -0.20 3.71 14.66
C ASN A 11 1.04 2.90 14.22
N LYS A 12 0.84 1.71 13.62
CA LYS A 12 1.93 0.81 13.21
C LYS A 12 2.21 0.86 11.72
N ALA A 13 1.31 1.41 10.91
CA ALA A 13 1.39 1.43 9.45
C ALA A 13 2.68 2.07 8.94
N GLU A 14 3.07 3.21 9.52
CA GLU A 14 4.34 3.85 9.19
C GLU A 14 5.54 2.92 9.46
N GLY A 15 5.64 2.36 10.68
CA GLY A 15 6.69 1.42 11.02
C GLY A 15 6.69 0.21 10.08
N ILE A 16 5.52 -0.35 9.79
CA ILE A 16 5.38 -1.46 8.85
C ILE A 16 5.95 -1.08 7.48
N TYR A 17 5.56 0.08 6.94
CA TYR A 17 6.00 0.55 5.63
C TYR A 17 7.52 0.74 5.54
N HIS A 18 8.12 1.39 6.54
CA HIS A 18 9.55 1.71 6.52
C HIS A 18 10.43 0.49 6.79
N TYR A 19 10.06 -0.37 7.75
CA TYR A 19 10.85 -1.55 8.08
C TYR A 19 10.70 -2.68 7.06
N ILE A 20 9.57 -2.80 6.36
CA ILE A 20 9.46 -3.69 5.19
C ILE A 20 10.19 -3.08 3.99
N GLY A 21 10.13 -1.76 3.85
CA GLY A 21 10.72 -1.00 2.77
C GLY A 21 9.68 -0.60 1.71
N PRO A 22 9.77 0.63 1.18
CA PRO A 22 8.86 1.14 0.14
C PRO A 22 8.75 0.21 -1.07
N GLN A 23 9.87 -0.30 -1.58
CA GLN A 23 9.90 -1.16 -2.76
C GLN A 23 9.16 -2.48 -2.52
N ASN A 24 9.40 -3.13 -1.38
CA ASN A 24 8.75 -4.41 -1.06
C ASN A 24 7.24 -4.26 -0.89
N THR A 25 6.80 -3.16 -0.28
CA THR A 25 5.37 -2.85 -0.13
C THR A 25 4.70 -2.61 -1.49
N LEU A 26 5.37 -1.87 -2.38
CA LEU A 26 4.88 -1.63 -3.74
C LEU A 26 4.81 -2.93 -4.56
N MET A 27 5.81 -3.81 -4.45
CA MET A 27 5.81 -5.09 -5.14
C MET A 27 4.70 -6.01 -4.67
N ALA A 28 4.46 -6.08 -3.36
CA ALA A 28 3.32 -6.83 -2.83
C ALA A 28 1.98 -6.30 -3.39
N MET A 29 1.84 -4.98 -3.53
CA MET A 29 0.64 -4.39 -4.12
C MET A 29 0.49 -4.72 -5.61
N ILE A 30 1.58 -4.70 -6.38
CA ILE A 30 1.57 -5.12 -7.78
C ILE A 30 1.17 -6.59 -7.90
N GLN A 31 1.74 -7.46 -7.07
CA GLN A 31 1.45 -8.89 -7.05
C GLN A 31 -0.04 -9.16 -6.73
N GLU A 32 -0.56 -8.57 -5.65
CA GLU A 32 -1.97 -8.73 -5.28
C GLU A 32 -2.91 -8.14 -6.33
N GLY A 33 -2.52 -7.04 -7.00
CA GLY A 33 -3.24 -6.46 -8.12
C GLY A 33 -3.33 -7.39 -9.33
N ASN A 34 -2.22 -8.03 -9.67
CA ASN A 34 -2.15 -9.00 -10.76
C ASN A 34 -2.98 -10.26 -10.46
N GLU A 35 -2.91 -10.78 -9.23
CA GLU A 35 -3.73 -11.91 -8.80
C GLU A 35 -5.22 -11.57 -8.80
N LEU A 36 -5.61 -10.36 -8.36
CA LEU A 36 -6.98 -9.88 -8.44
C LEU A 36 -7.47 -9.82 -9.89
N ALA A 37 -6.68 -9.23 -10.79
CA ALA A 37 -7.03 -9.16 -12.22
C ALA A 37 -7.18 -10.55 -12.83
N SER A 38 -6.30 -11.48 -12.47
CA SER A 38 -6.37 -12.89 -12.87
C SER A 38 -7.65 -13.57 -12.37
N ALA A 39 -8.00 -13.38 -11.09
CA ALA A 39 -9.21 -13.94 -10.50
C ALA A 39 -10.49 -13.38 -11.15
N VAL A 40 -10.53 -12.08 -11.46
CA VAL A 40 -11.63 -11.44 -12.20
C VAL A 40 -11.75 -12.02 -13.60
N ASN A 41 -10.64 -12.15 -14.34
CA ASN A 41 -10.64 -12.72 -15.69
C ASN A 41 -11.14 -14.18 -15.69
N ASN A 42 -10.75 -14.97 -14.69
CA ASN A 42 -11.25 -16.33 -14.52
C ASN A 42 -12.77 -16.35 -14.26
N ALA A 43 -13.28 -15.48 -13.38
CA ALA A 43 -14.72 -15.38 -13.13
C ALA A 43 -15.51 -15.01 -14.40
N VAL A 44 -15.01 -14.05 -15.18
CA VAL A 44 -15.61 -13.67 -16.47
C VAL A 44 -15.65 -14.86 -17.44
N ALA A 45 -14.58 -15.64 -17.54
CA ALA A 45 -14.53 -16.82 -18.39
C ALA A 45 -15.58 -17.88 -17.98
N LEU A 46 -15.75 -18.11 -16.67
CA LEU A 46 -16.78 -19.02 -16.14
C LEU A 46 -18.19 -18.54 -16.50
N PHE A 47 -18.47 -17.23 -16.40
CA PHE A 47 -19.79 -16.67 -16.75
C PHE A 47 -20.08 -16.66 -18.25
N ILE A 48 -19.07 -16.45 -19.10
CA ILE A 48 -19.21 -16.67 -20.55
C ILE A 48 -19.53 -18.14 -20.84
N GLY A 49 -18.90 -19.07 -20.12
CA GLY A 49 -19.22 -20.50 -20.20
C GLY A 49 -20.67 -20.79 -19.80
N PHE A 50 -21.17 -20.14 -18.75
CA PHE A 50 -22.55 -20.25 -18.31
C PHE A 50 -23.53 -19.73 -19.37
N ASP A 51 -23.29 -18.54 -19.93
CA ASP A 51 -24.13 -17.98 -21.00
C ASP A 51 -24.26 -18.93 -22.19
N ARG A 52 -23.16 -19.59 -22.57
CA ARG A 52 -23.13 -20.54 -23.69
C ARG A 52 -23.78 -21.89 -23.40
N THR A 53 -23.74 -22.37 -22.16
CA THR A 53 -24.08 -23.77 -21.83
C THR A 53 -25.26 -23.92 -20.88
N GLY A 54 -25.72 -22.83 -20.26
CA GLY A 54 -26.71 -22.82 -19.18
C GLY A 54 -26.25 -23.53 -17.90
N LYS A 55 -24.97 -23.91 -17.79
CA LYS A 55 -24.42 -24.64 -16.64
C LYS A 55 -23.36 -23.81 -15.93
N LEU A 56 -23.59 -23.56 -14.65
CA LEU A 56 -22.66 -22.83 -13.80
C LEU A 56 -21.95 -23.83 -12.88
N PRO A 57 -20.63 -24.00 -12.98
CA PRO A 57 -19.88 -24.87 -12.08
C PRO A 57 -19.78 -24.19 -10.70
N ASP A 58 -20.58 -24.65 -9.72
CA ASP A 58 -20.75 -24.00 -8.40
C ASP A 58 -19.42 -23.91 -7.63
N TRP A 59 -18.62 -24.97 -7.61
CA TRP A 59 -17.35 -24.98 -6.89
C TRP A 59 -16.33 -23.99 -7.47
N GLU A 60 -16.15 -24.00 -8.79
CA GLU A 60 -15.19 -23.18 -9.51
C GLU A 60 -15.56 -21.69 -9.44
N THR A 61 -16.86 -21.39 -9.52
CA THR A 61 -17.36 -20.01 -9.39
C THR A 61 -17.23 -19.48 -7.96
N ARG A 62 -17.53 -20.29 -6.94
CA ARG A 62 -17.26 -19.93 -5.54
C ARG A 62 -15.77 -19.68 -5.30
N THR A 63 -14.91 -20.55 -5.81
CA THR A 63 -13.46 -20.37 -5.71
C THR A 63 -13.00 -19.06 -6.36
N ALA A 64 -13.55 -18.71 -7.52
CA ALA A 64 -13.23 -17.44 -8.18
C ALA A 64 -13.67 -16.23 -7.35
N ILE A 65 -14.87 -16.28 -6.76
CA ILE A 65 -15.39 -15.23 -5.87
C ILE A 65 -14.51 -15.09 -4.61
N GLU A 66 -14.17 -16.20 -3.97
CA GLU A 66 -13.30 -16.23 -2.78
C GLU A 66 -11.91 -15.65 -3.07
N ARG A 67 -11.34 -15.94 -4.24
CA ARG A 67 -10.07 -15.33 -4.67
C ARG A 67 -10.20 -13.82 -4.84
N ILE A 68 -11.26 -13.36 -5.50
CA ILE A 68 -11.52 -11.91 -5.67
C ILE A 68 -11.61 -11.21 -4.31
N THR A 69 -12.44 -11.72 -3.40
CA THR A 69 -12.60 -11.12 -2.06
C THR A 69 -11.31 -11.16 -1.26
N THR A 70 -10.53 -12.24 -1.37
CA THR A 70 -9.23 -12.37 -0.70
C THR A 70 -8.26 -11.29 -1.17
N HIS A 71 -8.00 -11.20 -2.48
CA HIS A 71 -7.04 -10.23 -3.03
C HIS A 71 -7.51 -8.78 -2.87
N MET A 72 -8.82 -8.52 -2.92
CA MET A 72 -9.36 -7.19 -2.59
C MET A 72 -9.02 -6.77 -1.15
N GLY A 73 -9.23 -7.66 -0.17
CA GLY A 73 -8.89 -7.36 1.23
C GLY A 73 -7.39 -7.17 1.45
N ASN A 74 -6.55 -7.99 0.79
CA ASN A 74 -5.10 -7.83 0.83
C ASN A 74 -4.65 -6.48 0.25
N LEU A 75 -5.18 -6.09 -0.92
CA LEU A 75 -4.87 -4.81 -1.56
C LEU A 75 -5.28 -3.61 -0.70
N LEU A 76 -6.49 -3.65 -0.14
CA LEU A 76 -6.96 -2.58 0.74
C LEU A 76 -6.07 -2.42 1.97
N CYS A 77 -5.57 -3.53 2.54
CA CYS A 77 -4.61 -3.46 3.64
C CYS A 77 -3.30 -2.79 3.22
N LEU A 78 -2.76 -3.13 2.04
CA LEU A 78 -1.52 -2.53 1.54
C LEU A 78 -1.69 -1.03 1.24
N LEU A 79 -2.83 -0.66 0.64
CA LEU A 79 -3.19 0.74 0.41
C LEU A 79 -3.28 1.51 1.72
N ASP A 80 -3.97 0.97 2.73
CA ASP A 80 -4.10 1.62 4.03
C ASP A 80 -2.76 1.76 4.75
N ILE A 81 -1.86 0.77 4.64
CA ILE A 81 -0.50 0.86 5.19
C ILE A 81 0.25 2.03 4.54
N ILE A 82 0.23 2.13 3.21
CA ILE A 82 0.89 3.22 2.48
C ILE A 82 0.24 4.57 2.82
N HIS A 83 -1.09 4.61 2.86
CA HIS A 83 -1.86 5.83 3.11
C HIS A 83 -1.59 6.38 4.51
N ALA A 84 -1.62 5.51 5.54
CA ALA A 84 -1.26 5.92 6.89
C ALA A 84 0.22 6.23 7.06
N ALA A 85 1.13 5.54 6.36
CA ALA A 85 2.55 5.89 6.37
C ALA A 85 2.80 7.28 5.75
N ALA A 86 1.94 7.72 4.83
CA ALA A 86 1.96 9.07 4.28
C ALA A 86 1.34 10.13 5.22
N GLY A 87 0.84 9.74 6.41
CA GLY A 87 0.19 10.64 7.37
C GLY A 87 -1.30 10.88 7.12
N GLU A 88 -1.92 10.14 6.20
CA GLU A 88 -3.33 10.30 5.84
C GLU A 88 -4.26 9.43 6.70
N LEU A 89 -5.53 9.83 6.78
CA LEU A 89 -6.54 9.11 7.55
C LEU A 89 -7.02 7.86 6.80
N ILE A 90 -6.82 6.68 7.39
CA ILE A 90 -7.42 5.44 6.89
C ILE A 90 -8.94 5.50 7.03
N ARG A 91 -9.67 5.03 6.01
CA ARG A 91 -11.14 4.92 6.10
C ARG A 91 -11.56 3.81 7.06
N PRO A 92 -12.58 4.04 7.90
CA PRO A 92 -12.87 3.16 9.03
C PRO A 92 -13.63 1.86 8.69
N GLU A 93 -14.15 1.67 7.47
CA GLU A 93 -15.06 0.55 7.16
C GLU A 93 -14.53 -0.36 6.04
N VAL A 94 -13.96 -1.48 6.46
CA VAL A 94 -13.69 -2.64 5.60
C VAL A 94 -14.92 -3.54 5.62
N ALA A 95 -15.48 -3.85 4.44
CA ALA A 95 -16.65 -4.72 4.33
C ALA A 95 -16.37 -6.12 4.91
N ASP A 96 -17.37 -6.73 5.53
CA ASP A 96 -17.21 -8.01 6.25
C ASP A 96 -16.61 -9.12 5.37
N ALA A 97 -17.01 -9.16 4.09
CA ALA A 97 -16.55 -10.16 3.12
C ALA A 97 -15.03 -10.15 2.87
N ILE A 98 -14.36 -9.03 3.11
CA ILE A 98 -12.91 -8.85 2.86
C ILE A 98 -12.12 -8.65 4.17
N GLN A 99 -12.81 -8.56 5.31
CA GLN A 99 -12.19 -8.26 6.59
C GLN A 99 -11.20 -9.35 7.04
N HIS A 100 -11.47 -10.62 6.71
CA HIS A 100 -10.59 -11.72 7.06
C HIS A 100 -9.23 -11.61 6.37
N SER A 101 -9.21 -11.51 5.04
CA SER A 101 -7.97 -11.40 4.26
C SER A 101 -7.21 -10.13 4.60
N TYR A 102 -7.91 -9.00 4.78
CA TYR A 102 -7.32 -7.75 5.26
C TYR A 102 -6.53 -7.96 6.57
N ARG A 103 -7.14 -8.60 7.58
CA ARG A 103 -6.48 -8.85 8.88
C ARG A 103 -5.29 -9.79 8.75
N VAL A 104 -5.40 -10.83 7.91
CA VAL A 104 -4.30 -11.77 7.66
C VAL A 104 -3.11 -11.02 7.06
N LYS A 105 -3.35 -10.20 6.02
CA LYS A 105 -2.30 -9.42 5.36
C LYS A 105 -1.66 -8.40 6.31
N TYR A 106 -2.46 -7.73 7.15
CA TYR A 106 -1.93 -6.83 8.18
C TYR A 106 -0.97 -7.56 9.14
N HIS A 107 -1.36 -8.73 9.65
CA HIS A 107 -0.52 -9.50 10.56
C HIS A 107 0.73 -10.08 9.89
N GLU A 108 0.63 -10.47 8.63
CA GLU A 108 1.76 -10.89 7.80
C GLU A 108 2.81 -9.76 7.73
N PHE A 109 2.38 -8.56 7.33
CA PHE A 109 3.25 -7.39 7.18
C PHE A 109 3.80 -6.93 8.54
N LEU A 110 2.98 -6.88 9.58
CA LEU A 110 3.44 -6.54 10.93
C LEU A 110 4.54 -7.50 11.41
N ARG A 111 4.38 -8.81 11.20
CA ARG A 111 5.41 -9.79 11.57
C ARG A 111 6.69 -9.59 10.76
N GLN A 112 6.57 -9.34 9.46
CA GLN A 112 7.72 -9.09 8.61
C GLN A 112 8.49 -7.83 9.03
N ALA A 113 7.78 -6.76 9.37
CA ALA A 113 8.38 -5.53 9.89
C ALA A 113 9.15 -5.78 11.21
N ILE A 114 8.56 -6.57 12.13
CA ILE A 114 9.22 -6.96 13.39
C ILE A 114 10.49 -7.78 13.12
N ILE A 115 10.43 -8.75 12.21
CA ILE A 115 11.62 -9.52 11.79
C ILE A 115 12.71 -8.61 11.21
N ASN A 116 12.31 -7.56 10.49
CA ASN A 116 13.22 -6.55 9.93
C ASN A 116 13.70 -5.52 10.96
N GLY A 117 13.34 -5.65 12.24
CA GLY A 117 13.84 -4.82 13.34
C GLY A 117 12.88 -3.77 13.88
N MET A 118 11.60 -3.79 13.48
CA MET A 118 10.57 -2.95 14.08
C MET A 118 10.36 -3.36 15.55
N PRO A 119 10.41 -2.42 16.52
CA PRO A 119 10.13 -2.72 17.92
C PRO A 119 8.71 -3.27 18.12
N ASP A 120 8.56 -4.29 18.97
CA ASP A 120 7.23 -4.87 19.28
C ASP A 120 6.26 -3.84 19.86
N ASP A 121 6.80 -2.88 20.61
CA ASP A 121 6.08 -1.80 21.27
C ASP A 121 5.99 -0.51 20.42
N TYR A 122 6.30 -0.57 19.12
CA TYR A 122 6.21 0.59 18.23
C TYR A 122 4.81 1.26 18.28
N LYS A 123 4.81 2.56 18.57
CA LYS A 123 3.64 3.42 18.81
C LYS A 123 3.49 4.53 17.79
N GLY A 124 4.44 4.71 16.87
CA GLY A 124 4.33 5.69 15.79
C GLY A 124 5.65 6.37 15.39
N PRO A 125 5.56 7.48 14.63
CA PRO A 125 6.68 8.13 13.94
C PRO A 125 7.87 8.49 14.85
N GLN A 126 7.60 8.81 16.11
CA GLN A 126 8.62 9.18 17.10
C GLN A 126 9.64 8.06 17.38
N GLN A 127 9.28 6.80 17.12
CA GLN A 127 10.14 5.63 17.28
C GLN A 127 10.73 5.14 15.95
N ASN A 128 10.51 5.88 14.85
CA ASN A 128 11.04 5.55 13.54
C ASN A 128 12.51 6.02 13.41
N PRO A 129 13.48 5.13 13.20
CA PRO A 129 14.88 5.52 12.96
C PRO A 129 15.08 6.15 11.58
N TYR A 130 14.13 5.96 10.67
CA TYR A 130 14.07 6.65 9.39
C TYR A 130 13.33 7.98 9.63
N VAL A 131 14.04 9.10 9.66
CA VAL A 131 13.43 10.42 9.91
C VAL A 131 12.42 10.73 8.81
N VAL A 132 11.13 10.60 9.12
CA VAL A 132 10.04 11.05 8.26
C VAL A 132 9.60 12.42 8.75
N ASN A 133 10.04 13.48 8.07
CA ASN A 133 9.46 14.81 8.26
C ASN A 133 8.06 14.84 7.64
N VAL A 134 7.05 14.45 8.42
CA VAL A 134 5.64 14.60 8.06
C VAL A 134 5.24 16.07 8.26
N ARG A 135 5.29 16.88 7.19
CA ARG A 135 4.62 18.19 7.16
C ARG A 135 3.11 17.96 7.21
N LYS A 136 2.40 18.62 8.14
CA LYS A 136 0.93 18.68 8.08
C LYS A 136 0.50 19.47 6.83
N PRO A 137 -0.46 18.99 6.02
CA PRO A 137 -1.05 19.79 4.97
C PRO A 137 -1.89 20.93 5.57
N ALA A 138 -1.80 22.12 4.95
CA ALA A 138 -2.42 23.37 5.42
C ALA A 138 -3.95 23.30 5.61
N ILE A 139 -4.63 22.29 5.06
CA ILE A 139 -6.07 22.04 5.27
C ILE A 139 -6.44 21.69 6.73
N ALA A 140 -5.45 21.34 7.56
CA ALA A 140 -5.64 21.08 8.98
C ALA A 140 -5.90 22.35 9.83
N PHE A 141 -5.71 23.55 9.27
CA PHE A 141 -5.97 24.82 9.94
C PHE A 141 -7.24 25.47 9.40
N MET A 142 -8.39 25.04 9.89
CA MET A 142 -9.54 25.94 9.96
C MET A 142 -9.45 26.75 11.26
N GLY A 143 -8.68 27.84 11.26
CA GLY A 143 -8.65 28.80 12.38
C GLY A 143 -7.33 29.58 12.53
N ASP A 144 -7.43 30.91 12.47
CA ASP A 144 -6.35 31.90 12.39
C ASP A 144 -5.53 32.14 13.69
N PHE A 145 -4.74 31.20 14.19
CA PHE A 145 -3.73 31.56 15.21
C PHE A 145 -2.42 30.77 15.08
N ALA A 146 -1.34 31.52 14.89
CA ALA A 146 0.05 31.12 15.11
C ALA A 146 0.25 30.65 16.56
N ASP A 147 0.96 29.53 16.78
CA ASP A 147 1.32 29.02 18.10
C ASP A 147 2.83 29.10 18.38
N ASP A 148 3.26 28.71 19.57
CA ASP A 148 4.64 28.84 20.07
C ASP A 148 5.71 28.08 19.24
N PHE A 149 5.34 27.44 18.12
CA PHE A 149 6.24 26.87 17.11
C PHE A 149 6.50 27.79 15.90
N ASP A 150 5.91 28.99 15.85
CA ASP A 150 6.26 30.05 14.89
C ASP A 150 7.48 30.86 15.39
N ASP A 151 8.52 30.18 15.87
CA ASP A 151 9.81 30.82 16.01
C ASP A 151 10.43 30.97 14.61
N GLY A 152 10.73 32.21 14.22
CA GLY A 152 11.26 32.57 12.89
C GLY A 152 12.57 31.89 12.48
N GLU A 153 13.03 30.88 13.23
CA GLU A 153 14.06 29.93 12.84
C GLU A 153 13.55 28.98 11.72
N TYR A 154 12.27 28.56 11.75
CA TYR A 154 11.68 27.68 10.72
C TYR A 154 11.36 28.37 9.39
N GLU A 155 11.13 29.69 9.38
CA GLU A 155 10.95 30.47 8.14
C GLU A 155 12.23 30.54 7.29
N SER A 156 13.40 30.34 7.90
CA SER A 156 14.68 30.34 7.19
C SER A 156 15.02 29.00 6.52
N PHE A 157 14.25 27.95 6.78
CA PHE A 157 14.45 26.60 6.22
C PHE A 157 13.69 26.38 4.89
N VAL A 158 13.45 27.45 4.13
CA VAL A 158 13.07 27.39 2.71
C VAL A 158 14.32 27.52 1.85
N GLY A 159 15.26 26.60 2.06
CA GLY A 159 16.15 26.20 0.97
C GLY A 159 15.32 25.34 0.04
N GLU A 160 15.17 25.74 -1.22
CA GLU A 160 14.69 24.84 -2.28
C GLU A 160 15.40 23.50 -2.13
N GLU A 161 14.68 22.42 -1.79
CA GLU A 161 15.24 21.08 -1.92
C GLU A 161 15.63 20.93 -3.40
N GLU A 162 16.94 20.89 -3.69
CA GLU A 162 17.40 20.55 -5.03
C GLU A 162 16.68 19.27 -5.48
N PRO A 163 16.16 19.23 -6.72
CA PRO A 163 15.44 18.07 -7.23
C PRO A 163 16.42 16.90 -7.28
N ARG A 164 16.49 16.13 -6.19
CA ARG A 164 17.14 14.82 -6.19
C ARG A 164 16.42 14.01 -7.24
N ASP A 165 17.13 13.50 -8.23
CA ASP A 165 16.61 12.53 -9.19
C ASP A 165 16.05 11.30 -8.44
N ARG A 166 14.78 11.35 -8.03
CA ARG A 166 14.07 10.28 -7.31
C ARG A 166 13.70 9.19 -8.32
N CYS A 167 14.71 8.52 -8.87
CA CYS A 167 14.51 7.31 -9.65
C CYS A 167 14.28 6.14 -8.68
N LEU A 168 13.08 5.57 -8.70
CA LEU A 168 12.78 4.34 -7.97
C LEU A 168 13.37 3.16 -8.76
N LYS A 169 14.50 2.62 -8.28
CA LYS A 169 15.08 1.40 -8.87
C LYS A 169 14.34 0.18 -8.33
N VAL A 170 13.63 -0.52 -9.21
CA VAL A 170 12.86 -1.72 -8.86
C VAL A 170 13.43 -2.92 -9.61
N ARG A 171 13.81 -3.97 -8.88
CA ARG A 171 14.12 -5.27 -9.49
C ARG A 171 12.82 -6.06 -9.62
N CYS A 172 12.42 -6.35 -10.86
CA CYS A 172 11.14 -6.97 -11.17
C CYS A 172 11.30 -8.08 -12.22
N THR A 173 10.39 -9.02 -12.24
CA THR A 173 10.19 -9.97 -13.34
C THR A 173 9.58 -9.27 -14.56
N GLY A 174 9.62 -9.90 -15.74
CA GLY A 174 9.06 -9.31 -16.96
C GLY A 174 7.56 -9.00 -16.88
N THR A 175 6.77 -9.81 -16.18
CA THR A 175 5.33 -9.59 -15.97
C THR A 175 5.06 -8.43 -15.02
N GLU A 176 5.85 -8.28 -13.97
CA GLU A 176 5.81 -7.13 -13.06
C GLU A 176 6.23 -5.84 -13.78
N TYR A 177 7.24 -5.91 -14.65
CA TYR A 177 7.69 -4.76 -15.44
C TYR A 177 6.59 -4.22 -16.37
N GLU A 178 5.86 -5.09 -17.07
CA GLU A 178 4.72 -4.67 -17.90
C GLU A 178 3.60 -4.03 -17.08
N SER A 179 3.42 -4.47 -15.83
CA SER A 179 2.48 -3.86 -14.89
C SER A 179 2.96 -2.46 -14.46
N ILE A 180 4.24 -2.32 -14.13
CA ILE A 180 4.88 -1.05 -13.76
C ILE A 180 4.78 -0.04 -14.90
N LYS A 181 5.01 -0.45 -16.17
CA LYS A 181 4.86 0.44 -17.34
C LYS A 181 3.49 1.07 -17.42
N ARG A 182 2.42 0.31 -17.14
CA ARG A 182 1.04 0.83 -17.17
C ARG A 182 0.83 1.91 -16.11
N TYR A 183 1.37 1.72 -14.90
CA TYR A 183 1.33 2.73 -13.86
C TYR A 183 2.19 3.96 -14.18
N CYS A 184 3.40 3.77 -14.69
CA CYS A 184 4.26 4.88 -15.14
C CYS A 184 3.56 5.72 -16.22
N PHE A 185 2.90 5.09 -17.19
CA PHE A 185 2.14 5.78 -18.22
C PHE A 185 1.00 6.62 -17.62
N ALA A 186 0.22 6.07 -16.68
CA ALA A 186 -0.86 6.79 -16.00
C ALA A 186 -0.36 8.01 -15.21
N LEU A 187 0.87 7.95 -14.69
CA LEU A 187 1.51 9.04 -13.93
C LEU A 187 2.35 9.99 -14.81
N GLY A 188 2.41 9.77 -16.13
CA GLY A 188 3.26 10.55 -17.04
C GLY A 188 4.77 10.32 -16.85
N LEU A 189 5.17 9.23 -16.20
CA LEU A 189 6.55 8.86 -15.93
C LEU A 189 7.11 7.96 -17.05
N LYS A 190 8.41 8.11 -17.33
CA LYS A 190 9.13 7.26 -18.30
C LYS A 190 9.92 6.17 -17.54
N PRO A 191 9.54 4.89 -17.65
CA PRO A 191 10.33 3.81 -17.07
C PRO A 191 11.62 3.62 -17.89
N TYR A 192 12.71 3.32 -17.21
CA TYR A 192 14.00 2.97 -17.82
C TYR A 192 14.39 1.56 -17.37
N GLU A 193 14.81 0.73 -18.33
CA GLU A 193 15.25 -0.64 -18.10
C GLU A 193 16.77 -0.68 -18.06
N GLU A 194 17.34 -1.14 -16.96
CA GLU A 194 18.76 -1.48 -16.86
C GLU A 194 18.88 -3.01 -16.92
N ASP A 195 19.51 -3.53 -17.99
CA ASP A 195 19.90 -4.94 -18.05
C ASP A 195 20.82 -5.27 -16.86
N LEU A 196 20.36 -6.15 -15.97
CA LEU A 196 21.22 -6.75 -14.96
C LEU A 196 22.22 -7.67 -15.67
N LYS A 197 23.35 -7.12 -16.10
CA LYS A 197 24.49 -7.94 -16.51
C LYS A 197 24.86 -8.82 -15.32
N ASN A 198 24.74 -10.14 -15.50
CA ASN A 198 25.11 -11.15 -14.51
C ASN A 198 26.45 -10.78 -13.85
N VAL A 199 26.42 -10.47 -12.55
CA VAL A 199 27.58 -10.50 -11.66
C VAL A 199 27.42 -11.72 -10.77
#